data_AF-A0AAP0HGR8-F1
#
_entry.id   AF-A0AAP0HGR8-F1
#
_cell.length_a   1.000
_cell.length_b   1.000
_cell.length_c   1.000
_cell.angle_alpha   90.00
_cell.angle_beta   90.00
_cell.angle_gamma   90.00
#
_symmetry.space_group_name_H-M   'P 1'
#
loop_
_entity.id
_entity.type
_entity.pdbx_description
1 polymer ?
#
loop_
_entity_poly.entity_id
_entity_poly.type
_entity_poly.pdbx_seq_one_letter_code
_entity_poly.pdbx_strand_id
1 'polypeptide(L)' 'MIHKITESAMTPNPRVGNAFKAMRALGISEQTVRPVLKKLLKLYDKNWELIEEENYRVLADAIFDNSEDKVGSNCFQ' A
#
# COMPACT_ATOMS: atom_id res chain seq x y z
N MET A 1 -5.25 -26.44 16.68
CA MET A 1 -5.31 -25.50 15.54
C MET A 1 -4.20 -24.47 15.71
N ILE A 2 -2.94 -24.92 15.70
CA ILE A 2 -2.00 -24.74 14.59
C ILE A 2 -2.10 -23.39 13.85
N HIS A 3 -1.11 -22.56 14.19
CA HIS A 3 -0.49 -21.44 13.46
C HIS A 3 -1.29 -20.12 13.50
N LYS A 4 -1.02 -19.26 14.50
CA LYS A 4 -0.10 -18.11 14.35
C LYS A 4 -0.28 -17.43 12.99
N ILE A 5 -1.42 -16.77 12.80
CA ILE A 5 -1.62 -15.87 11.68
C ILE A 5 -1.01 -14.52 12.07
N THR A 6 0.28 -14.40 11.75
CA THR A 6 0.95 -13.16 11.36
C THR A 6 0.76 -11.96 12.29
N GLU A 7 1.27 -12.07 13.51
CA GLU A 7 1.68 -10.92 14.32
C GLU A 7 3.12 -10.53 13.91
N SER A 8 3.32 -10.23 12.64
CA SER A 8 4.59 -9.70 12.13
C SER A 8 4.46 -8.18 12.06
N ALA A 9 4.83 -7.54 13.18
CA ALA A 9 5.32 -6.18 13.24
C ALA A 9 4.64 -5.17 12.29
N MET A 10 3.39 -4.78 12.57
CA MET A 10 2.94 -3.46 12.11
C MET A 10 3.63 -2.43 12.98
N THR A 11 4.65 -1.80 12.42
CA THR A 11 5.38 -0.67 12.99
C THR A 11 4.38 0.33 13.57
N PRO A 12 4.53 0.83 14.81
CA PRO A 12 3.62 1.80 15.44
C PRO A 12 3.75 3.20 14.83
N ASN A 13 3.90 3.28 13.51
CA ASN A 13 4.02 4.53 12.79
C ASN A 13 2.60 4.96 12.38
N PRO A 14 2.02 5.98 13.04
CA PRO A 14 0.62 6.38 12.81
C PRO A 14 0.33 6.72 11.34
N ARG A 15 1.37 7.11 10.59
CA ARG A 15 1.33 7.43 9.15
C ARG A 15 0.87 6.25 8.28
N VAL A 16 1.31 5.04 8.59
CA VAL A 16 0.93 3.82 7.86
C VAL A 16 -0.57 3.56 8.05
N GLY A 17 -1.06 3.71 9.29
CA GLY A 17 -2.47 3.56 9.62
C GLY A 17 -3.35 4.61 8.92
N ASN A 18 -2.88 5.87 8.87
CA ASN A 18 -3.57 6.94 8.15
C ASN A 18 -3.65 6.67 6.63
N ALA A 19 -2.55 6.23 6.03
CA ALA A 19 -2.51 5.84 4.62
C ALA A 19 -3.51 4.71 4.32
N PHE A 20 -3.54 3.64 5.15
CA PHE A 20 -4.53 2.58 4.99
C PHE A 20 -5.96 3.07 5.17
N LYS A 21 -6.23 3.96 6.14
CA LYS A 21 -7.55 4.52 6.37
C LYS A 21 -8.02 5.37 5.19
N ALA A 22 -7.15 6.19 4.62
CA ALA A 22 -7.42 6.99 3.43
C ALA A 22 -7.74 6.11 2.22
N MET A 23 -6.91 5.09 1.95
CA MET A 23 -7.13 4.17 0.84
C MET A 23 -8.38 3.31 1.02
N ARG A 24 -8.68 2.89 2.25
CA ARG A 24 -9.91 2.14 2.58
C ARG A 24 -11.16 3.00 2.38
N ALA A 25 -11.09 4.31 2.63
CA ALA A 25 -12.18 5.24 2.30
C ALA A 25 -12.44 5.33 0.79
N LEU A 26 -11.43 5.05 -0.04
CA LEU A 26 -11.53 4.94 -1.50
C LEU A 26 -11.94 3.52 -1.96
N GLY A 27 -12.14 2.57 -1.04
CA GLY A 27 -12.47 1.18 -1.37
C GLY A 27 -11.27 0.30 -1.73
N ILE A 28 -10.05 0.76 -1.45
CA ILE A 28 -8.81 0.03 -1.76
C ILE A 28 -8.38 -0.80 -0.55
N SER A 29 -8.11 -2.08 -0.79
CA SER A 29 -7.67 -3.04 0.23
C SER A 29 -6.21 -2.82 0.66
N GLU A 30 -5.93 -2.96 1.95
CA GLU A 30 -4.58 -2.83 2.53
C GLU A 30 -3.55 -3.78 1.88
N GLN A 31 -3.99 -4.92 1.35
CA GLN A 31 -3.14 -5.89 0.65
C GLN A 31 -2.50 -5.29 -0.62
N THR A 32 -3.21 -4.39 -1.31
CA THR A 32 -2.70 -3.65 -2.46
C THR A 32 -1.87 -2.46 -2.02
N VAL A 33 -2.29 -1.77 -0.96
CA VAL A 33 -1.59 -0.59 -0.43
C VAL A 33 -0.20 -0.93 0.11
N ARG A 34 -0.04 -2.06 0.82
CA ARG A 34 1.22 -2.50 1.43
C ARG A 34 2.41 -2.57 0.45
N PRO A 35 2.35 -3.29 -0.69
CA PRO A 35 3.46 -3.38 -1.63
C PRO A 35 3.74 -2.03 -2.30
N VAL A 36 2.72 -1.24 -2.63
CA VAL A 36 2.90 0.08 -3.25
C VAL A 36 3.53 1.06 -2.28
N LEU A 37 3.04 1.14 -1.05
CA LEU A 37 3.59 1.99 -0.01
C LEU A 37 5.08 1.66 0.25
N LYS A 38 5.46 0.38 0.25
CA LYS A 38 6.86 -0.03 0.36
C LYS A 38 7.72 0.43 -0.82
N LYS A 39 7.20 0.39 -2.05
CA LYS A 39 7.88 0.91 -3.25
C LYS A 39 8.04 2.43 -3.18
N LEU A 40 6.96 3.13 -2.81
CA LEU A 40 6.91 4.58 -2.67
C LEU A 40 7.93 5.08 -1.63
N LEU A 41 7.96 4.44 -0.46
CA LEU A 41 8.96 4.76 0.58
C LEU A 41 10.39 4.44 0.15
N LYS A 42 10.61 3.51 -0.79
CA LYS A 42 11.94 3.27 -1.33
C LYS A 42 12.35 4.35 -2.33
N LEU A 43 11.41 4.87 -3.12
CA LEU A 43 11.66 5.95 -4.07
C LEU A 43 11.96 7.27 -3.37
N TYR A 44 11.22 7.57 -2.31
CA TYR A 44 11.38 8.80 -1.54
C TYR A 44 12.31 8.66 -0.33
N ASP A 45 13.08 7.56 -0.22
CA ASP A 45 13.98 7.29 0.91
C ASP A 45 13.32 7.47 2.30
N LYS A 46 12.09 6.96 2.44
CA LYS A 46 11.22 7.07 3.63
C LYS A 46 10.78 8.49 3.98
N ASN A 47 10.85 9.44 3.04
CA ASN A 47 10.24 10.75 3.21
C ASN A 47 8.72 10.66 3.12
N TRP A 48 8.09 10.61 4.30
CA TRP A 48 6.63 10.61 4.45
C TRP A 48 6.00 11.97 4.18
N GLU A 49 6.76 13.05 4.35
CA GLU A 49 6.27 14.42 4.17
C GLU A 49 5.72 14.63 2.76
N LEU A 50 6.39 14.13 1.73
CA LEU A 50 5.92 14.21 0.34
C LEU A 50 4.63 13.40 0.10
N ILE A 51 4.41 12.33 0.87
CA ILE A 51 3.23 11.47 0.73
C ILE A 51 2.03 12.07 1.48
N GLU A 52 2.28 12.68 2.64
CA GLU A 52 1.26 13.33 3.47
C GLU A 52 0.88 14.72 2.93
N GLU A 53 1.83 15.48 2.38
CA GLU A 53 1.59 16.80 1.75
C GLU A 53 0.64 16.68 0.55
N GLU A 54 0.80 15.62 -0.25
CA GLU A 54 -0.08 15.29 -1.37
C GLU A 54 -1.35 14.54 -0.94
N ASN A 55 -1.69 14.49 0.35
CA ASN A 55 -2.90 13.87 0.89
C ASN A 55 -3.11 12.41 0.42
N TYR A 56 -2.02 11.63 0.33
CA TYR A 56 -2.02 10.25 -0.17
C TYR A 56 -2.48 10.09 -1.64
N ARG A 57 -2.58 11.16 -2.44
CA ARG A 57 -2.86 11.05 -3.89
C ARG A 57 -1.77 10.27 -4.61
N VAL A 58 -0.50 10.58 -4.33
CA VAL A 58 0.65 9.85 -4.88
C VAL A 58 0.61 8.36 -4.55
N LEU A 59 0.03 8.00 -3.40
CA LEU A 59 -0.17 6.60 -3.03
C LEU A 59 -1.31 5.96 -3.84
N ALA A 60 -2.42 6.67 -4.05
CA ALA A 60 -3.52 6.19 -4.88
C ALA A 60 -3.08 6.04 -6.35
N ASP A 61 -2.39 7.03 -6.90
CA ASP A 61 -1.85 7.02 -8.26
C ASP A 61 -0.89 5.83 -8.46
N ALA A 62 0.06 5.66 -7.54
CA ALA A 62 0.96 4.51 -7.54
C ALA A 62 0.22 3.16 -7.36
N ILE A 63 -0.96 3.14 -6.73
CA ILE A 63 -1.80 1.94 -6.66
C ILE A 63 -2.45 1.65 -8.01
N PHE A 64 -2.96 2.65 -8.73
CA PHE A 64 -3.52 2.47 -10.06
C PHE A 64 -2.45 2.01 -11.05
N ASP A 65 -1.29 2.68 -11.06
CA ASP A 65 -0.12 2.33 -11.88
C ASP A 65 0.36 0.90 -11.57
N ASN A 66 0.45 0.54 -10.28
CA ASN A 66 0.95 -0.79 -9.90
C ASN A 66 -0.07 -1.93 -10.02
N SER A 67 -1.36 -1.61 -10.18
CA SER A 67 -2.41 -2.62 -10.37
C SER A 67 -2.37 -3.26 -11.75
N GLU A 68 -1.69 -2.65 -12.74
CA GLU A 68 -1.46 -3.24 -14.06
C GLU A 68 -0.33 -4.29 -14.09
N ASP A 69 0.62 -4.28 -13.14
CA ASP A 69 1.77 -5.19 -13.14
C ASP A 69 1.49 -6.62 -12.62
N LYS A 70 0.28 -6.88 -12.11
CA LYS A 70 -0.12 -8.19 -11.59
C LYS A 70 -1.39 -8.76 -12.24
N VAL A 71 -1.72 -8.33 -13.46
CA VAL A 71 -2.41 -9.24 -14.38
C VAL A 71 -1.36 -10.18 -14.97
N GLY A 72 -0.95 -11.16 -14.16
CA GLY A 72 -0.32 -12.35 -14.68
C GLY A 72 -1.35 -13.10 -15.52
N SER A 73 -1.00 -13.36 -16.78
CA SER A 73 -1.09 -14.69 -17.38
C SER A 73 -2.26 -15.58 -16.91
N ASN A 74 -3.46 -15.36 -17.42
CA ASN A 74 -4.31 -16.44 -17.97
C ASN A 74 -5.56 -15.84 -18.65
N CYS A 75 -5.39 -15.27 -19.85
CA CYS A 75 -6.51 -15.24 -20.80
C CYS A 75 -6.26 -16.40 -21.77
N PHE A 76 -7.30 -17.20 -22.00
CA PHE A 76 -7.37 -18.53 -22.65
C PHE A 76 -7.16 -19.74 -21.73
N GLN A 77 -8.25 -20.15 -21.10
CA GLN A 77 -8.67 -21.55 -21.18
C GLN A 77 -10.06 -21.61 -21.82
#